data_AF-A0A9W8JV57-F1
#
_entry.id   AF-A0A9W8JV57-F1
#
_cell.length_a   1.000
_cell.length_b   1.000
_cell.length_c   1.000
_cell.angle_alpha   90.00
_cell.angle_beta   90.00
_cell.angle_gamma   90.00
#
_symmetry.space_group_name_H-M   'P 1'
#
loop_
_entity.id
_entity.type
_entity.pdbx_description
1 polymer ?
#
loop_
_entity_poly.entity_id
_entity_poly.type
_entity_poly.pdbx_seq_one_letter_code
_entity_poly.pdbx_strand_id
1 'polypeptide(L)'
;MVQLSTFFQLAGLVAFSTYTHVDAAPLLYKRIAQTIAASTAQWEQACLAAGGGQQCNPLSIKAFSTLLANAGPCEQQDAADEMVDLANQLNSAEMVRLSQIFVQQPRNTPNSVAIPYCQQAPRNSALDGLFQCQFAGANQQTFAGGAALRWKALDMPWSVSSHG
;
A
#
# COMPACT_ATOMS: atom_id res chain seq x y z
N MET A 1 17.31 80.97 -32.25
CA MET A 1 18.50 80.66 -33.06
C MET A 1 19.22 79.54 -32.31
N VAL A 2 19.42 78.30 -32.75
CA VAL A 2 19.41 77.57 -34.04
C VAL A 2 19.34 76.08 -33.60
N GLN A 3 18.29 75.32 -33.93
CA GLN A 3 18.15 74.43 -35.10
C GLN A 3 18.49 72.95 -34.79
N LEU A 4 17.43 72.14 -34.84
CA LEU A 4 17.24 70.79 -35.40
C LEU A 4 18.40 69.77 -35.54
N SER A 5 18.03 68.55 -35.12
CA SER A 5 18.23 67.24 -35.79
C SER A 5 19.57 66.52 -35.62
N THR A 6 19.51 65.29 -35.11
CA THR A 6 19.42 64.08 -35.97
C THR A 6 19.22 62.82 -35.13
N PHE A 7 18.29 61.97 -35.59
CA PHE A 7 18.12 60.59 -35.20
C PHE A 7 19.31 59.77 -35.70
N PHE A 8 19.89 58.90 -34.87
CA PHE A 8 20.58 57.71 -35.36
C PHE A 8 20.17 56.50 -34.53
N GLN A 9 19.45 55.61 -35.20
CA GLN A 9 19.05 54.29 -34.74
C GLN A 9 20.31 53.41 -34.62
N LEU A 10 20.47 52.72 -33.49
CA LEU A 10 21.20 51.47 -33.43
C LEU A 10 20.34 50.46 -32.69
N ALA A 11 19.71 49.59 -33.49
CA ALA A 11 18.99 48.41 -33.05
C ALA A 11 19.98 47.44 -32.39
N GLY A 12 19.98 47.39 -31.06
CA GLY A 12 20.59 46.31 -30.30
C GLY A 12 19.61 45.15 -30.21
N LEU A 13 19.71 44.19 -31.13
CA LEU A 13 19.04 42.90 -31.01
C LEU A 13 19.59 42.16 -29.78
N VAL A 14 18.87 42.22 -28.67
CA VAL A 14 19.09 41.30 -27.54
C VAL A 14 18.45 39.97 -27.94
N ALA A 15 19.26 39.03 -28.42
CA ALA A 15 18.84 37.64 -28.59
C ALA A 15 18.64 37.03 -27.19
N PHE A 16 17.42 37.11 -26.66
CA PHE A 16 17.00 36.31 -25.52
C PHE A 16 16.84 34.86 -25.99
N SER A 17 17.92 34.09 -25.92
CA SER A 17 17.87 32.63 -26.02
C SER A 17 17.13 32.13 -24.79
N THR A 18 15.82 31.90 -24.90
CA THR A 18 15.05 31.19 -23.87
C THR A 18 15.51 29.73 -23.90
N TYR A 19 16.43 29.37 -23.02
CA TYR A 19 16.74 27.98 -22.72
C TYR A 19 15.51 27.36 -22.05
N THR A 20 14.64 26.72 -22.83
CA THR A 20 13.63 25.82 -22.29
C THR A 20 14.37 24.57 -21.82
N HIS A 21 14.77 24.56 -20.54
CA HIS A 21 15.16 23.33 -19.87
C HIS A 21 13.89 22.47 -19.77
N VAL A 22 13.70 21.58 -20.75
CA VAL A 22 12.81 20.45 -20.57
C VAL A 22 13.59 19.47 -19.69
N ASP A 23 13.48 19.64 -18.38
CA ASP A 23 13.86 18.60 -17.44
C ASP A 23 12.90 17.43 -17.64
N ALA A 24 13.24 16.55 -18.58
CA ALA A 24 12.72 15.20 -18.60
C ALA A 24 13.36 14.44 -17.43
N ALA A 25 13.03 14.85 -16.21
CA ALA A 25 13.33 14.06 -15.04
C ALA A 25 12.68 12.69 -15.28
N PRO A 26 13.45 11.58 -15.23
CA PRO A 26 12.84 10.26 -15.35
C PRO A 26 11.74 10.17 -14.30
N LEU A 27 10.55 9.74 -14.69
CA LEU A 27 9.48 9.41 -13.77
C LEU A 27 9.97 8.25 -12.90
N LEU A 28 10.69 8.57 -11.82
CA LEU A 28 11.11 7.62 -10.82
C LEU A 28 9.83 7.14 -10.13
N TYR A 29 9.29 6.01 -10.60
CA TYR A 29 8.26 5.29 -9.86
C TYR A 29 8.86 4.93 -8.51
N LYS A 30 8.40 5.61 -7.45
CA LYS A 30 8.85 5.36 -6.09
C LYS A 30 8.47 3.93 -5.74
N ARG A 31 9.46 3.07 -5.54
CA ARG A 31 9.23 1.71 -5.00
C ARG A 31 8.47 1.85 -3.69
N ILE A 32 7.32 1.18 -3.58
CA ILE A 32 6.55 1.20 -2.35
C ILE A 32 7.03 0.06 -1.46
N ALA A 33 8.06 0.37 -0.68
CA ALA A 33 8.67 -0.52 0.30
C ALA A 33 8.66 0.15 1.67
N GLN A 34 7.98 -0.46 2.63
CA GLN A 34 7.94 -0.02 4.02
C GLN A 34 8.92 -0.81 4.89
N THR A 35 9.27 -0.25 6.05
CA THR A 35 9.93 -0.99 7.12
C THR A 35 8.91 -1.93 7.77
N ILE A 36 8.90 -3.18 7.33
CA ILE A 36 7.86 -4.16 7.71
C ILE A 36 7.96 -4.62 9.17
N ALA A 37 9.15 -4.62 9.77
CA ALA A 37 9.34 -5.10 11.15
C ALA A 37 8.51 -4.32 12.19
N ALA A 38 8.20 -3.05 11.91
CA ALA A 38 7.35 -2.25 12.79
C ALA A 38 5.87 -2.70 12.80
N SER A 39 5.43 -3.44 11.77
CA SER A 39 4.01 -3.83 11.59
C SER A 39 3.50 -4.78 12.68
N THR A 40 4.38 -5.56 13.30
CA THR A 40 4.03 -6.53 14.35
C THR A 40 4.67 -6.20 15.69
N ALA A 41 5.45 -5.11 15.80
CA ALA A 41 6.16 -4.77 17.03
C ALA A 41 5.24 -4.61 18.25
N GLN A 42 4.08 -3.95 18.07
CA GLN A 42 3.08 -3.83 19.14
C GLN A 42 2.44 -5.18 19.47
N TRP A 43 2.18 -6.03 18.47
CA TRP A 43 1.61 -7.36 18.69
C TRP A 43 2.58 -8.25 19.48
N GLU A 44 3.88 -8.21 19.15
CA GLU A 44 4.90 -8.98 19.87
C GLU A 44 5.00 -8.55 21.34
N GLN A 45 4.95 -7.24 21.60
CA GLN A 45 4.91 -6.71 22.97
C GLN A 45 3.66 -7.17 23.72
N ALA A 46 2.49 -7.10 23.09
CA ALA A 46 1.23 -7.59 23.67
C ALA A 46 1.28 -9.10 23.95
N CYS A 47 1.89 -9.88 23.06
CA CYS A 47 2.10 -11.32 23.23
C CYS A 47 3.00 -11.64 24.42
N LEU A 48 4.13 -10.93 24.57
CA LEU A 48 5.02 -11.10 25.72
C LEU A 48 4.31 -10.75 27.03
N ALA A 49 3.55 -9.65 27.05
CA ALA A 49 2.76 -9.23 28.21
C ALA A 49 1.65 -10.24 28.58
N ALA A 50 1.08 -10.92 27.58
CA ALA A 50 0.08 -11.97 27.76
C ALA A 50 0.68 -13.34 28.14
N GLY A 51 2.02 -13.45 28.26
CA GLY A 51 2.69 -14.68 28.68
C GLY A 51 3.03 -15.66 27.54
N GLY A 52 2.97 -15.24 26.27
CA GLY A 52 3.26 -16.11 25.12
C GLY A 52 4.73 -16.51 24.95
N GLY A 53 5.64 -15.84 25.67
CA GLY A 53 7.05 -16.22 25.77
C GLY A 53 7.73 -16.43 24.42
N GLN A 54 8.31 -17.63 24.22
CA GLN A 54 9.11 -17.96 23.04
C GLN A 54 8.30 -18.05 21.73
N GLN A 55 6.97 -18.08 21.79
CA GLN A 55 6.12 -18.13 20.59
C GLN A 55 5.98 -16.76 19.93
N CYS A 56 6.13 -15.68 20.70
CA CYS A 56 5.84 -14.32 20.24
C CYS A 56 6.77 -13.86 19.11
N ASN A 57 8.08 -13.97 19.30
CA ASN A 57 9.05 -13.45 18.34
C ASN A 57 9.05 -14.22 16.99
N PRO A 58 9.07 -15.58 16.96
CA PRO A 58 9.01 -16.31 15.70
C PRO A 58 7.72 -16.03 14.92
N LEU A 59 6.57 -15.92 15.59
CA LEU A 59 5.30 -15.63 14.93
C LEU A 59 5.24 -14.17 14.42
N SER A 60 5.77 -13.21 15.19
CA SER A 60 5.95 -11.82 14.74
C SER A 60 6.81 -11.74 13.47
N ILE A 61 7.95 -12.45 13.44
CA ILE A 61 8.85 -12.50 12.28
C ILE A 61 8.18 -13.12 11.07
N LYS A 62 7.53 -14.27 11.26
CA LYS A 62 6.78 -14.94 10.22
C LYS A 62 5.73 -13.99 9.63
N ALA A 63 4.94 -13.35 10.48
CA ALA A 63 3.86 -12.45 10.08
C ALA A 63 4.40 -11.25 9.28
N PHE A 64 5.32 -10.45 9.83
CA PHE A 64 5.78 -9.27 9.08
C PHE A 64 6.48 -9.63 7.77
N SER A 65 7.11 -10.81 7.68
CA SER A 65 7.77 -11.27 6.44
C SER A 65 6.78 -11.48 5.30
N THR A 66 5.50 -11.75 5.59
CA THR A 66 4.43 -11.83 4.57
C THR A 66 4.12 -10.48 3.91
N LEU A 67 4.60 -9.37 4.48
CA LEU A 67 4.49 -8.03 3.89
C LEU A 67 5.58 -7.77 2.83
N LEU A 68 6.51 -8.71 2.62
CA LEU A 68 7.42 -8.69 1.48
C LEU A 68 6.68 -8.93 0.16
N ALA A 69 7.24 -8.42 -0.93
CA ALA A 69 6.57 -8.40 -2.24
C ALA A 69 6.25 -9.78 -2.83
N ASN A 70 6.98 -10.82 -2.42
CA ASN A 70 6.90 -12.17 -3.01
C ASN A 70 6.00 -13.13 -2.23
N ALA A 71 5.35 -12.68 -1.16
CA ALA A 71 4.44 -13.53 -0.41
C ALA A 71 3.26 -13.99 -1.28
N GLY A 72 2.74 -15.18 -1.02
CA GLY A 72 1.53 -15.70 -1.66
C GLY A 72 0.26 -14.88 -1.30
N PRO A 73 -0.84 -15.00 -2.07
CA PRO A 73 -2.06 -14.22 -1.85
C PRO A 73 -2.69 -14.37 -0.46
N CYS A 74 -2.58 -15.56 0.15
CA CYS A 74 -3.19 -15.86 1.46
C CYS A 74 -2.22 -15.79 2.63
N GLU A 75 -0.91 -15.74 2.41
CA GLU A 75 0.08 -15.88 3.49
C GLU A 75 -0.05 -14.84 4.60
N GLN A 76 -0.41 -13.60 4.26
CA GLN A 76 -0.64 -12.55 5.25
C GLN A 76 -1.89 -12.81 6.10
N GLN A 77 -2.96 -13.33 5.49
CA GLN A 77 -4.17 -13.73 6.21
C GLN A 77 -3.87 -14.93 7.10
N ASP A 78 -3.19 -15.95 6.58
CA ASP A 78 -2.84 -17.15 7.33
C ASP A 78 -1.95 -16.82 8.55
N ALA A 79 -1.01 -15.88 8.39
CA ALA A 79 -0.21 -15.41 9.50
C ALA A 79 -1.04 -14.62 10.53
N ALA A 80 -1.98 -13.78 10.08
CA ALA A 80 -2.90 -13.08 10.98
C ALA A 80 -3.81 -14.07 11.75
N ASP A 81 -4.25 -15.15 11.10
CA ASP A 81 -5.00 -16.23 11.73
C ASP A 81 -4.18 -16.92 12.83
N GLU A 82 -2.92 -17.25 12.57
CA GLU A 82 -2.03 -17.81 13.60
C GLU A 82 -1.80 -16.83 14.77
N MET A 83 -1.70 -15.54 14.48
CA MET A 83 -1.61 -14.50 15.52
C MET A 83 -2.88 -14.44 16.38
N VAL A 84 -4.08 -14.61 15.78
CA VAL A 84 -5.35 -14.68 16.52
C VAL A 84 -5.46 -15.99 17.30
N ASP A 85 -5.02 -17.12 16.76
CA ASP A 85 -5.02 -18.41 17.48
C ASP A 85 -4.22 -18.30 18.78
N LEU A 86 -3.01 -17.74 18.72
CA LEU A 86 -2.20 -17.52 19.93
C LEU A 86 -2.85 -16.49 20.86
N ALA A 87 -3.44 -15.43 20.32
CA ALA A 87 -4.17 -14.44 21.11
C ALA A 87 -5.30 -15.08 21.91
N ASN A 88 -6.06 -15.98 21.30
CA ASN A 88 -7.14 -16.71 21.94
C ASN A 88 -6.64 -17.68 23.01
N GLN A 89 -5.54 -18.40 22.75
CA GLN A 89 -4.90 -19.28 23.75
C GLN A 89 -4.45 -18.50 25.00
N LEU A 90 -3.95 -17.28 24.79
CA LEU A 90 -3.49 -16.40 25.86
C LEU A 90 -4.60 -15.48 26.42
N ASN A 91 -5.85 -15.60 25.93
CA ASN A 91 -6.99 -14.76 26.29
C ASN A 91 -6.72 -13.25 26.17
N SER A 92 -6.02 -12.82 25.11
CA SER A 92 -5.59 -11.43 24.91
C SER A 92 -6.39 -10.74 23.80
N ALA A 93 -7.38 -9.93 24.18
CA ALA A 93 -8.15 -9.11 23.25
C ALA A 93 -7.29 -8.08 22.50
N GLU A 94 -6.22 -7.58 23.15
CA GLU A 94 -5.30 -6.63 22.51
C GLU A 94 -4.51 -7.29 21.37
N MET A 95 -4.09 -8.54 21.55
CA MET A 95 -3.45 -9.28 20.46
C MET A 95 -4.43 -9.52 19.30
N VAL A 96 -5.69 -9.86 19.56
CA VAL A 96 -6.71 -9.99 18.49
C VAL A 96 -6.87 -8.68 17.71
N ARG A 97 -7.01 -7.55 18.42
CA ARG A 97 -7.10 -6.21 17.81
C ARG A 97 -5.88 -5.90 16.94
N LEU A 98 -4.68 -6.22 17.42
CA LEU A 98 -3.44 -5.99 16.68
C LEU A 98 -3.30 -6.94 15.48
N SER A 99 -3.80 -8.17 15.55
CA SER A 99 -3.88 -9.06 14.38
C SER A 99 -4.81 -8.52 13.30
N GLN A 100 -5.94 -7.91 13.67
CA GLN A 100 -6.85 -7.22 12.74
C GLN A 100 -6.19 -6.02 12.06
N ILE A 101 -5.33 -5.29 12.78
CA ILE A 101 -4.53 -4.20 12.20
C ILE A 101 -3.46 -4.75 11.26
N PHE A 102 -2.82 -5.87 11.64
CA PHE A 102 -1.79 -6.51 10.84
C PHE A 102 -2.34 -7.05 9.51
N VAL A 103 -3.49 -7.74 9.51
CA VAL A 103 -4.07 -8.30 8.27
C VAL A 103 -4.40 -7.20 7.25
N GLN A 104 -4.66 -5.98 7.72
CA GLN A 104 -4.94 -4.82 6.89
C GLN A 104 -3.68 -4.06 6.44
N GLN A 105 -2.48 -4.42 6.92
CA GLN A 105 -1.25 -3.75 6.48
C GLN A 105 -1.06 -3.91 4.96
N PRO A 106 -0.68 -2.84 4.25
CA PRO A 106 -0.40 -2.97 2.83
C PRO A 106 0.86 -3.79 2.63
N ARG A 107 0.89 -4.66 1.61
CA ARG A 107 2.09 -5.42 1.25
C ARG A 107 2.99 -4.60 0.33
N ASN A 108 4.31 -4.72 0.50
CA ASN A 108 5.28 -4.06 -0.38
C ASN A 108 5.01 -4.37 -1.85
N THR A 109 4.94 -3.32 -2.67
CA THR A 109 4.68 -3.43 -4.12
C THR A 109 5.72 -2.61 -4.89
N PRO A 110 6.92 -3.16 -5.13
CA PRO A 110 8.02 -2.41 -5.74
C PRO A 110 7.76 -2.04 -7.20
N ASN A 111 6.85 -2.75 -7.89
CA ASN A 111 6.39 -2.44 -9.25
C ASN A 111 5.13 -1.57 -9.27
N SER A 112 4.62 -1.14 -8.11
CA SER A 112 3.41 -0.32 -7.99
C SER A 112 2.18 -0.96 -8.64
N VAL A 113 2.00 -2.27 -8.49
CA VAL A 113 0.81 -3.02 -8.93
C VAL A 113 0.09 -3.58 -7.72
N ALA A 114 -1.25 -3.61 -7.76
CA ALA A 114 -2.03 -4.18 -6.67
C ALA A 114 -1.66 -5.65 -6.41
N ILE A 115 -1.80 -6.07 -5.16
CA ILE A 115 -1.55 -7.44 -4.72
C ILE A 115 -2.88 -8.21 -4.67
N PRO A 116 -2.97 -9.43 -5.22
CA PRO A 116 -4.18 -10.25 -5.14
C PRO A 116 -4.66 -10.46 -3.70
N TYR A 117 -5.97 -10.35 -3.49
CA TYR A 117 -6.63 -10.75 -2.25
C TYR A 117 -6.67 -12.26 -2.08
N CYS A 118 -6.55 -12.74 -0.84
CA CYS A 118 -6.86 -14.13 -0.53
C CYS A 118 -8.32 -14.42 -0.91
N GLN A 119 -8.56 -15.56 -1.55
CA GLN A 119 -9.90 -16.01 -1.95
C GLN A 119 -10.49 -17.03 -0.97
N GLN A 120 -9.78 -17.31 0.11
CA GLN A 120 -10.21 -18.22 1.16
C GLN A 120 -10.68 -17.39 2.36
N ALA A 121 -11.75 -17.85 3.02
CA ALA A 121 -12.18 -17.25 4.27
C ALA A 121 -11.09 -17.45 5.36
N PRO A 122 -10.92 -16.49 6.28
CA PRO A 122 -10.02 -16.68 7.41
C PRO A 122 -10.51 -17.82 8.30
N ARG A 123 -9.57 -18.44 9.03
CA ARG A 123 -9.90 -19.47 10.03
C ARG A 123 -10.59 -18.86 11.25
N ASN A 124 -10.22 -17.64 11.62
CA ASN A 124 -10.77 -16.91 12.76
C ASN A 124 -11.77 -15.85 12.30
N SER A 125 -12.99 -15.94 12.82
CA SER A 125 -14.07 -14.97 12.53
C SER A 125 -13.77 -13.54 12.96
N ALA A 126 -12.80 -13.34 13.86
CA ALA A 126 -12.30 -12.02 14.21
C ALA A 126 -11.67 -11.28 13.00
N LEU A 127 -11.34 -11.99 11.93
CA LEU A 127 -10.78 -11.43 10.70
C LEU A 127 -11.81 -11.34 9.56
N ASP A 128 -13.07 -11.72 9.81
CA ASP A 128 -14.11 -11.71 8.77
C ASP A 128 -14.28 -10.30 8.17
N GLY A 129 -14.25 -10.23 6.84
CA GLY A 129 -14.38 -8.99 6.10
C GLY A 129 -13.15 -8.07 6.14
N LEU A 130 -12.06 -8.47 6.79
CA LEU A 130 -10.80 -7.74 6.79
C LEU A 130 -9.90 -8.26 5.67
N PHE A 131 -9.39 -7.34 4.86
CA PHE A 131 -8.49 -7.63 3.75
C PHE A 131 -7.27 -6.72 3.82
N GLN A 132 -6.16 -7.16 3.23
CA GLN A 132 -4.96 -6.33 3.17
C GLN A 132 -5.23 -5.04 2.40
N CYS A 133 -4.81 -3.90 2.95
CA CYS A 133 -4.93 -2.64 2.21
C CYS A 133 -4.03 -2.67 0.97
N GLN A 134 -4.39 -1.88 -0.03
CA GLN A 134 -3.52 -1.59 -1.17
C GLN A 134 -2.86 -0.24 -0.94
N PHE A 135 -1.61 -0.08 -1.36
CA PHE A 135 -1.01 1.24 -1.37
C PHE A 135 -1.74 2.15 -2.36
N ALA A 136 -2.01 3.40 -1.98
CA ALA A 136 -2.71 4.37 -2.83
C ALA A 136 -2.00 4.62 -4.17
N GLY A 137 -0.68 4.45 -4.22
CA GLY A 137 0.12 4.58 -5.45
C GLY A 137 0.19 3.32 -6.31
N ALA A 138 -0.46 2.22 -5.92
CA ALA A 138 -0.50 1.00 -6.71
C ALA A 138 -1.54 1.12 -7.83
N ASN A 139 -1.21 0.58 -9.01
CA ASN A 139 -2.17 0.36 -10.08
C ASN A 139 -3.20 -0.67 -9.62
N GLN A 140 -4.44 -0.22 -9.44
CA GLN A 140 -5.55 -1.06 -9.00
C GLN A 140 -6.35 -1.65 -10.16
N GLN A 141 -5.96 -1.49 -11.42
CA GLN A 141 -6.66 -2.09 -12.57
C GLN A 141 -6.19 -3.51 -12.87
N THR A 142 -4.96 -3.81 -12.45
CA THR A 142 -4.31 -5.11 -12.62
C THR A 142 -3.65 -5.54 -11.33
N PHE A 143 -3.57 -6.85 -11.12
CA PHE A 143 -2.78 -7.43 -10.04
C PHE A 143 -1.39 -7.84 -10.52
N ALA A 144 -0.46 -7.94 -9.58
CA ALA A 144 0.85 -8.56 -9.79
C ALA A 144 0.63 -9.98 -10.37
N GLY A 145 1.27 -10.28 -11.51
CA GLY A 145 1.02 -11.50 -12.28
C GLY A 145 0.09 -11.33 -13.49
N GLY A 146 -0.44 -10.12 -13.75
CA GLY A 146 -1.15 -9.78 -14.99
C GLY A 146 -2.65 -10.09 -14.98
N ALA A 147 -3.20 -10.55 -13.86
CA ALA A 147 -4.64 -10.71 -13.71
C ALA A 147 -5.32 -9.33 -13.73
N ALA A 148 -6.25 -9.10 -14.66
CA ALA A 148 -7.10 -7.92 -14.63
C ALA A 148 -8.12 -8.05 -13.49
N LEU A 149 -8.44 -6.95 -12.80
CA LEU A 149 -9.67 -6.90 -12.03
C LEU A 149 -10.83 -7.09 -13.02
N ARG A 150 -11.45 -8.25 -13.02
CA ARG A 150 -12.72 -8.48 -13.71
C ARG A 150 -13.86 -7.80 -12.93
N TRP A 151 -13.73 -6.50 -12.69
CA TRP A 151 -14.88 -5.65 -12.41
C TRP A 151 -15.24 -4.94 -13.72
N LYS A 152 -15.78 -5.70 -14.68
CA LYS A 152 -16.66 -5.07 -15.65
C LYS A 152 -17.84 -4.58 -14.83
N ALA A 153 -17.97 -3.26 -14.69
CA ALA A 153 -19.10 -2.59 -14.06
C ALA A 153 -20.46 -2.84 -14.77
N LEU A 154 -20.59 -3.92 -15.55
CA LEU A 154 -21.75 -4.27 -16.36
C LEU A 154 -22.44 -5.58 -15.95
N ASP A 155 -21.87 -6.36 -15.02
CA ASP A 155 -22.42 -7.67 -14.63
C ASP A 155 -22.85 -7.76 -13.15
N MET A 156 -23.28 -6.64 -12.54
CA MET A 156 -23.86 -6.65 -11.20
C MET A 156 -25.39 -6.59 -11.29
N PRO A 157 -26.13 -7.71 -11.19
CA PRO A 157 -27.58 -7.74 -11.20
C PRO A 157 -28.14 -7.41 -9.81
N TRP A 158 -27.74 -6.28 -9.23
CA TRP A 158 -28.50 -5.69 -8.13
C TRP A 158 -29.08 -4.38 -8.63
N SER A 159 -30.35 -4.45 -8.99
CA SER A 159 -31.22 -3.29 -9.13
C SER A 159 -31.13 -2.46 -7.85
N VAL A 160 -30.50 -1.30 -7.96
CA VAL A 160 -30.65 -0.23 -6.96
C VAL A 160 -32.12 0.19 -7.06
N SER A 161 -32.96 -0.31 -6.16
CA SER A 161 -34.32 0.19 -6.01
C SER A 161 -34.23 1.54 -5.31
N SER A 162 -34.06 2.59 -6.10
CA SER A 162 -34.25 3.98 -5.68
C SER A 162 -35.71 4.37 -5.88
N HIS A 163 -36.53 4.17 -4.85
CA HIS A 163 -37.82 4.84 -4.62
C HIS A 163 -37.86 4.98 -3.09
N GLY A 164 -37.98 6.16 -2.48
CA GLY A 164 -39.00 7.19 -2.69
C GLY A 164 -39.62 7.40 -1.31
#